data_AF-A0A355GWL2-F1
#
_entry.id   AF-A0A355GWL2-F1
#
_cell.length_a   1.000
_cell.length_b   1.000
_cell.length_c   1.000
_cell.angle_alpha   90.00
_cell.angle_beta   90.00
_cell.angle_gamma   90.00
#
_symmetry.space_group_name_H-M   'P 1'
#
loop_
_entity.id
_entity.type
_entity.pdbx_description
1 polymer ?
#
loop_
_entity_poly.entity_id
_entity_poly.type
_entity_poly.pdbx_seq_one_letter_code
_entity_poly.pdbx_strand_id
1 'polypeptide(L)'
;YVSYIENGKKSMSLDTFVQIANALDTPADILLAERLTGSALAASQEITMLLTDCSDYERLVITDTVKAMKISLRDHKSILTRTDR
;
A
#
# COMPACT_ATOMS: atom_id res chain seq x y z
N TYR A 1 23.23 13.39 -0.83
CA TYR A 1 22.76 13.13 0.55
C TYR A 1 21.50 12.27 0.53
N VAL A 2 20.47 12.67 -0.22
CA VAL A 2 19.23 11.90 -0.41
C VAL A 2 19.47 10.45 -0.85
N SER A 3 20.34 10.20 -1.84
CA SER A 3 20.60 8.80 -2.26
C SER A 3 21.22 7.90 -1.17
N TYR A 4 21.96 8.45 -0.19
CA TYR A 4 22.43 7.67 0.95
C TYR A 4 21.28 7.29 1.89
N ILE A 5 20.27 8.15 1.99
CA ILE A 5 19.07 7.90 2.78
C ILE A 5 18.20 6.84 2.10
N GLU A 6 17.94 6.98 0.80
CA GLU A 6 17.11 6.05 0.01
C GLU A 6 17.69 4.63 -0.02
N ASN A 7 19.01 4.50 -0.07
CA ASN A 7 19.70 3.20 -0.03
C ASN A 7 19.99 2.70 1.40
N GLY A 8 19.47 3.36 2.44
CA GLY A 8 19.66 2.96 3.83
C GLY A 8 21.09 3.08 4.38
N LYS A 9 21.99 3.76 3.65
CA LYS A 9 23.39 3.97 4.07
C LYS A 9 23.54 5.06 5.13
N LYS A 10 22.53 5.94 5.29
CA LYS A 10 22.54 7.02 6.28
C LYS A 10 21.15 7.25 6.85
N SER A 11 21.04 7.28 8.17
CA SER A 11 19.83 7.70 8.88
C SER A 11 19.66 9.22 8.83
N MET A 12 18.42 9.68 8.73
CA MET A 12 18.06 11.09 8.75
C MET A 12 17.47 11.51 10.10
N SER A 13 17.48 12.81 10.41
CA SER A 13 16.74 13.34 11.56
C SER A 13 15.23 13.36 11.26
N LEU A 14 14.41 13.43 12.31
CA LEU A 14 12.96 13.60 12.15
C LEU A 14 12.59 14.87 11.38
N ASP A 15 13.33 15.96 11.60
CA ASP A 15 13.15 17.22 10.88
C ASP A 15 13.39 17.04 9.36
N THR A 16 14.45 16.33 9.00
CA THR A 16 14.74 16.01 7.59
C THR A 16 13.65 15.11 7.00
N PHE A 17 13.14 14.15 7.77
CA PHE A 17 12.05 13.28 7.34
C PHE A 17 10.76 14.07 7.04
N VAL A 18 10.39 15.01 7.91
CA VAL A 18 9.22 15.89 7.70
C VAL A 18 9.41 16.77 6.46
N GLN A 19 10.61 17.32 6.25
CA GLN A 19 10.90 18.11 5.05
C GLN A 19 10.74 17.28 3.76
N ILE A 20 11.17 16.01 3.77
CA ILE A 20 10.99 15.11 2.63
C ILE A 20 9.51 14.82 2.38
N ALA A 21 8.74 14.51 3.43
CA ALA A 21 7.30 14.25 3.31
C ALA A 21 6.56 15.43 2.68
N ASN A 22 6.85 16.66 3.14
CA ASN A 22 6.27 17.88 2.57
C ASN A 22 6.72 18.12 1.11
N ALA A 23 7.98 17.84 0.78
CA ALA A 23 8.48 18.01 -0.59
C ALA A 23 7.86 17.02 -1.59
N LEU A 24 7.39 15.86 -1.10
CA LEU A 24 6.69 14.84 -1.87
C LEU A 24 5.16 15.01 -1.84
N ASP A 25 4.65 16.05 -1.16
CA ASP A 25 3.21 16.25 -0.91
C ASP A 25 2.52 14.98 -0.38
N THR A 26 3.22 14.22 0.46
CA THR A 26 2.78 12.92 0.96
C THR A 26 2.76 12.91 2.49
N PRO A 27 1.67 12.48 3.13
CA PRO A 27 1.61 12.34 4.58
C PRO A 27 2.70 11.40 5.14
N ALA A 28 3.29 11.78 6.27
CA ALA A 28 4.40 11.05 6.88
C ALA A 28 4.02 9.62 7.33
N ASP A 29 2.77 9.39 7.70
CA ASP A 29 2.23 8.08 8.06
C ASP A 29 2.20 7.13 6.86
N ILE A 30 1.87 7.61 5.66
CA ILE A 30 1.91 6.82 4.42
C ILE A 30 3.33 6.33 4.12
N LEU A 31 4.33 7.21 4.26
CA LEU A 31 5.75 6.84 4.06
C LEU A 31 6.24 5.77 5.05
N LEU A 32 5.70 5.76 6.27
CA LEU A 32 6.03 4.77 7.30
C LEU A 32 5.25 3.46 7.13
N ALA A 33 4.03 3.54 6.59
CA ALA A 33 3.09 2.42 6.49
C ALA A 33 3.63 1.24 5.67
N GLU A 34 4.50 1.50 4.68
CA GLU A 34 5.18 0.46 3.88
C GLU A 34 6.20 -0.37 4.68
N ARG A 35 6.70 0.16 5.81
CA ARG A 35 7.80 -0.44 6.59
C ARG A 35 7.35 -1.02 7.92
N LEU A 36 6.14 -0.71 8.37
CA LEU A 36 5.60 -1.21 9.63
C LEU A 36 4.92 -2.58 9.42
N THR A 37 5.37 -3.58 10.18
CA THR A 37 4.78 -4.93 10.27
C THR A 37 3.42 -4.88 11.01
N GLY A 38 2.44 -4.23 10.38
CA GLY A 38 1.03 -4.11 10.82
C GLY A 38 0.10 -3.61 9.70
N SER A 39 0.61 -3.65 8.46
CA SER A 39 0.17 -2.93 7.25
C SER A 39 -1.19 -3.36 6.64
N ALA A 40 -2.02 -4.12 7.35
CA ALA A 40 -3.40 -4.35 6.90
C ALA A 40 -4.19 -3.02 6.79
N LEU A 41 -3.87 -2.06 7.67
CA LEU A 41 -4.44 -0.71 7.64
C LEU A 41 -3.91 0.11 6.45
N ALA A 42 -2.63 -0.06 6.10
CA ALA A 42 -2.01 0.64 4.98
C ALA A 42 -2.62 0.23 3.63
N ALA A 43 -2.82 -1.07 3.41
CA ALA A 43 -3.43 -1.56 2.17
C ALA A 43 -4.87 -1.04 2.00
N SER A 44 -5.64 -0.94 3.09
CA SER A 44 -6.98 -0.33 3.03
C SER A 44 -6.96 1.16 2.74
N GLN A 45 -5.97 1.89 3.28
CA GLN A 45 -5.80 3.31 3.03
C GLN A 45 -5.36 3.56 1.59
N GLU A 46 -4.44 2.75 1.06
CA GLU A 46 -4.00 2.81 -0.33
C GLU A 46 -5.15 2.57 -1.31
N ILE A 47 -5.97 1.53 -1.08
CA ILE A 47 -7.19 1.29 -1.88
C ILE A 47 -8.13 2.50 -1.80
N THR A 48 -8.28 3.10 -0.61
CA THR A 48 -9.14 4.28 -0.45
C THR A 48 -8.60 5.46 -1.25
N MET A 49 -7.28 5.72 -1.19
CA MET A 49 -6.62 6.78 -1.96
C MET A 49 -6.78 6.57 -3.46
N LEU A 50 -6.56 5.35 -3.97
CA LEU A 50 -6.75 5.02 -5.38
C LEU A 50 -8.18 5.25 -5.88
N LEU A 51 -9.18 5.18 -4.98
CA LEU A 51 -10.57 5.41 -5.33
C LEU A 51 -11.00 6.88 -5.20
N THR A 52 -10.17 7.76 -4.63
CA THR A 52 -10.60 9.14 -4.29
C THR A 52 -10.98 9.99 -5.51
N ASP A 53 -10.28 9.86 -6.63
CA ASP A 53 -10.48 10.59 -7.87
C ASP A 53 -11.36 9.85 -8.90
N CYS A 54 -11.73 8.60 -8.60
CA CYS A 54 -12.59 7.78 -9.45
C CYS A 54 -14.05 8.26 -9.43
N SER A 55 -14.69 8.26 -10.60
CA SER A 55 -16.14 8.42 -10.78
C SER A 55 -16.93 7.25 -10.20
N ASP A 56 -18.24 7.43 -10.03
CA ASP A 56 -19.13 6.37 -9.53
C ASP A 56 -19.08 5.10 -10.41
N TYR A 57 -18.97 5.29 -11.73
CA TYR A 57 -18.85 4.18 -12.68
C TYR A 57 -17.52 3.42 -12.48
N GLU A 58 -16.40 4.14 -12.39
CA GLU A 58 -15.09 3.52 -12.17
C GLU A 58 -15.05 2.77 -10.85
N ARG A 59 -15.58 3.37 -9.77
CA ARG A 59 -15.67 2.72 -8.45
C ARG A 59 -16.49 1.44 -8.51
N LEU A 60 -17.59 1.40 -9.26
CA LEU A 60 -18.41 0.20 -9.43
C LEU A 60 -17.62 -0.91 -10.14
N VAL A 61 -16.99 -0.59 -11.27
CA VAL A 61 -16.20 -1.54 -12.06
C VAL A 61 -15.03 -2.09 -11.25
N ILE A 62 -14.28 -1.22 -10.56
CA ILE A 62 -13.15 -1.61 -9.72
C ILE A 62 -13.63 -2.53 -8.58
N THR A 63 -14.73 -2.16 -7.91
CA THR A 63 -15.28 -2.95 -6.81
C THR A 63 -15.68 -4.36 -7.26
N ASP A 64 -16.35 -4.50 -8.39
CA ASP A 64 -16.74 -5.81 -8.91
C ASP A 64 -15.53 -6.65 -9.34
N THR A 65 -14.51 -6.01 -9.91
CA THR A 65 -13.26 -6.67 -10.26
C THR A 65 -12.54 -7.20 -9.00
N VAL A 66 -12.45 -6.38 -7.94
CA VAL A 66 -11.84 -6.79 -6.66
C VAL A 66 -12.61 -7.94 -6.01
N LYS A 67 -13.96 -7.95 -6.08
CA LYS A 67 -14.78 -9.07 -5.60
C LYS A 67 -14.46 -10.36 -6.36
N ALA A 68 -14.43 -10.30 -7.70
CA ALA A 68 -14.13 -11.46 -8.53
C ALA A 68 -12.73 -12.02 -8.23
N MET A 69 -11.73 -11.12 -8.13
CA MET A 69 -10.36 -11.48 -7.76
C MET A 69 -10.30 -12.14 -6.38
N LYS A 70 -11.00 -11.60 -5.38
CA LYS A 70 -11.06 -12.17 -4.03
C LYS A 70 -11.67 -13.58 -4.02
N ILE A 71 -12.71 -13.83 -4.82
CA ILE A 71 -13.32 -15.16 -4.96
C ILE A 71 -12.30 -16.12 -5.57
N SER A 72 -11.68 -15.76 -6.70
CA SER A 72 -10.67 -16.58 -7.37
C SER A 72 -9.50 -16.95 -6.45
N LEU A 73 -8.97 -15.99 -5.68
CA LEU A 73 -7.91 -16.25 -4.71
C LEU A 73 -8.32 -17.27 -3.64
N ARG A 74 -9.56 -17.22 -3.16
CA ARG A 74 -10.07 -18.15 -2.13
C ARG A 74 -10.30 -19.54 -2.68
N ASP A 75 -10.83 -19.63 -3.90
CA ASP A 75 -11.07 -20.91 -4.58
C ASP A 75 -9.74 -21.62 -4.84
N HIS A 76 -8.73 -20.87 -5.28
CA HIS A 76 -7.39 -21.42 -5.58
C HIS A 76 -6.54 -21.65 -4.32
N LYS A 77 -6.83 -20.98 -3.20
CA LYS A 77 -6.16 -21.25 -1.91
C LYS A 77 -6.36 -22.70 -1.46
N SER A 78 -7.50 -23.32 -1.79
CA SER A 78 -7.77 -24.73 -1.50
C SER A 78 -6.82 -25.69 -2.25
N ILE A 79 -6.30 -25.27 -3.40
CA ILE A 79 -5.36 -26.02 -4.23
C ILE A 79 -3.95 -25.96 -3.62
N LEU A 80 -3.50 -24.78 -3.18
CA LEU A 80 -2.22 -24.60 -2.50
C LEU A 80 -2.12 -25.44 -1.21
N THR A 81 -3.19 -25.54 -0.43
CA THR A 81 -3.21 -26.36 0.80
C THR A 81 -3.16 -27.87 0.58
N ARG A 82 -3.36 -28.36 -0.66
CA ARG A 82 -3.30 -29.78 -1.03
C ARG A 82 -1.94 -30.22 -1.56
N THR A 83 -1.09 -29.29 -1.98
CA THR A 83 0.23 -29.58 -2.54
C THR A 83 1.31 -29.69 -1.45
N ASP A 84 1.05 -29.21 -0.23
CA ASP A 84 1.91 -29.36 0.96
C ASP A 84 1.64 -30.63 1.79
N ARG A 85 1.09 -31.71 1.20
CA ARG A 85 0.97 -33.04 1.84
C ARG A 85 1.60 -34.14 1.02
#